data_AF-A0A0J7J5J7-F1
#
_entry.id   AF-A0A0J7J5J7-F1
#
_cell.length_a   1.000
_cell.length_b   1.000
_cell.length_c   1.000
_cell.angle_alpha   90.00
_cell.angle_beta   90.00
_cell.angle_gamma   90.00
#
_symmetry.space_group_name_H-M   'P 1'
#
loop_
_entity.id
_entity.type
_entity.pdbx_description
1 polymer ?
#
loop_
_entity_poly.entity_id
_entity_poly.type
_entity_poly.pdbx_seq_one_letter_code
_entity_poly.pdbx_strand_id
1 'polypeptide(L)'
;MVYVVTSHASGERERRRGNSRQVGAYELVERVAPAVHGLKVDNIGSLSLESIDNLYSDRFDKEGVVIYGLAYRLRLTFPPAFDVNTLNDFELYTGTHQVGDADDPELQSRADLNQPE
;
A
#
# COMPACT_ATOMS: atom_id res chain seq x y z
N MET A 1 -1.06 -4.44 -7.44
CA MET A 1 -1.71 -5.41 -8.35
C MET A 1 -2.90 -4.73 -9.00
N VAL A 2 -3.16 -4.99 -10.28
CA VAL A 2 -4.32 -4.44 -11.01
C VAL A 2 -5.22 -5.58 -11.44
N TYR A 3 -6.53 -5.43 -11.29
CA TYR A 3 -7.51 -6.43 -11.73
C TYR A 3 -8.30 -5.88 -12.90
N VAL A 4 -8.41 -6.69 -13.96
CA VAL A 4 -9.29 -6.43 -15.10
C VAL A 4 -10.45 -7.40 -15.00
N VAL A 5 -11.66 -6.87 -14.93
CA VAL A 5 -12.89 -7.64 -14.76
C VAL A 5 -13.85 -7.28 -15.88
N THR A 6 -14.35 -8.29 -16.59
CA THR A 6 -15.39 -8.11 -17.61
C THR A 6 -16.49 -9.14 -17.43
N SER A 7 -17.73 -8.69 -17.54
CA SER A 7 -18.91 -9.56 -17.58
C SER A 7 -19.54 -9.50 -18.97
N HIS A 8 -19.94 -10.66 -19.48
CA HIS A 8 -20.61 -10.75 -20.78
C HIS A 8 -21.60 -11.90 -20.77
N ALA A 9 -22.86 -11.60 -21.12
CA ALA A 9 -23.94 -12.57 -21.15
C ALA A 9 -23.83 -13.58 -22.33
N SER A 10 -22.99 -13.29 -23.32
CA SER A 10 -23.03 -13.93 -24.65
C SER A 10 -22.08 -15.10 -24.85
N GLY A 11 -21.20 -15.41 -23.88
CA GLY A 11 -20.27 -16.54 -23.98
C GLY A 11 -18.84 -16.20 -23.55
N GLU A 12 -18.02 -17.24 -23.36
CA GLU A 12 -16.65 -17.10 -22.84
C GLU A 12 -15.72 -16.36 -23.81
N ARG A 13 -15.88 -16.56 -25.13
CA ARG A 13 -15.07 -15.88 -26.15
C ARG A 13 -15.30 -14.37 -26.12
N GLU A 14 -16.56 -13.96 -26.02
CA GLU A 14 -17.00 -12.57 -25.96
C GLU A 14 -16.58 -11.91 -24.64
N ARG A 15 -16.52 -12.64 -23.53
CA ARG A 15 -15.92 -12.11 -22.28
C ARG A 15 -14.43 -11.81 -22.48
N ARG A 16 -13.69 -12.65 -23.20
CA ARG A 16 -12.24 -12.49 -23.39
C ARG A 16 -11.88 -11.44 -24.44
N ARG A 17 -12.57 -11.41 -25.59
CA ARG A 17 -12.25 -10.54 -26.75
C ARG A 17 -13.29 -9.45 -27.05
N GLY A 18 -14.37 -9.41 -26.28
CA GLY A 18 -15.45 -8.47 -26.50
C GLY A 18 -16.24 -8.74 -27.77
N ASN A 19 -17.04 -7.75 -28.14
CA ASN A 19 -17.75 -7.67 -29.41
C ASN A 19 -17.93 -6.20 -29.80
N SER A 20 -18.74 -5.92 -30.82
CA SER A 20 -19.00 -4.56 -31.31
C SER A 20 -19.65 -3.61 -30.29
N ARG A 21 -20.17 -4.12 -29.16
CA ARG A 21 -20.89 -3.36 -28.14
C ARG A 21 -20.17 -3.30 -26.80
N GLN A 22 -19.31 -4.25 -26.50
CA GLN A 22 -18.67 -4.41 -25.20
C GLN A 22 -17.22 -4.85 -25.37
N VAL A 23 -16.33 -4.25 -24.60
CA VAL A 23 -14.89 -4.50 -24.62
C VAL A 23 -14.59 -5.76 -23.80
N GLY A 24 -13.76 -6.66 -24.33
CA GLY A 24 -13.35 -7.87 -23.63
C GLY A 24 -12.18 -7.63 -22.69
N ALA A 25 -11.88 -8.66 -21.89
CA ALA A 25 -10.78 -8.61 -20.96
C ALA A 25 -9.43 -8.37 -21.66
N TYR A 26 -9.18 -8.96 -22.84
CA TYR A 26 -7.92 -8.80 -23.55
C TYR A 26 -7.71 -7.38 -24.05
N GLU A 27 -8.74 -6.75 -24.60
CA GLU A 27 -8.64 -5.38 -25.07
C GLU A 27 -8.36 -4.43 -23.89
N LEU A 28 -8.91 -4.71 -22.71
CA LEU A 28 -8.59 -3.96 -21.49
C LEU A 28 -7.16 -4.24 -21.01
N VAL A 29 -6.73 -5.50 -20.97
CA VAL A 29 -5.36 -5.88 -20.59
C VAL A 29 -4.33 -5.22 -21.53
N GLU A 30 -4.57 -5.23 -22.84
CA GLU A 30 -3.70 -4.60 -23.84
C GLU A 30 -3.56 -3.09 -23.65
N ARG A 31 -4.55 -2.42 -23.06
CA ARG A 31 -4.49 -0.99 -22.75
C ARG A 31 -3.86 -0.71 -21.40
N VAL A 32 -4.24 -1.48 -20.38
CA VAL A 32 -3.80 -1.27 -18.99
C VAL A 32 -2.35 -1.69 -18.78
N ALA A 33 -1.94 -2.84 -19.33
CA ALA A 33 -0.60 -3.38 -19.16
C ALA A 33 0.51 -2.37 -19.54
N PRO A 34 0.51 -1.80 -20.76
CA PRO A 34 1.53 -0.80 -21.13
C PRO A 34 1.34 0.54 -20.43
N ALA A 35 0.11 0.93 -20.08
CA ALA A 35 -0.15 2.22 -19.42
C ALA A 35 0.39 2.27 -17.98
N VAL A 36 0.36 1.15 -17.26
CA VAL A 36 0.87 1.06 -15.88
C VAL A 36 2.35 0.64 -15.87
N HIS A 37 2.80 -0.11 -16.87
CA HIS A 37 4.22 -0.42 -17.02
C HIS A 37 5.04 0.85 -17.23
N GLY A 38 6.13 1.01 -16.46
CA GLY A 38 7.00 2.18 -16.52
C GLY A 38 6.44 3.42 -15.82
N LEU A 39 5.23 3.34 -15.23
CA LEU A 39 4.68 4.45 -14.48
C LEU A 39 5.58 4.75 -13.27
N LYS A 40 6.03 6.00 -13.20
CA LYS A 40 6.99 6.49 -12.22
C LYS A 40 6.28 7.05 -11.00
N VAL A 41 6.78 6.69 -9.84
CA VAL A 41 6.43 7.31 -8.57
C VAL A 41 7.64 8.10 -8.10
N ASP A 42 7.47 9.40 -7.91
CA ASP A 42 8.57 10.31 -7.59
C ASP A 42 9.29 9.90 -6.30
N ASN A 43 10.61 9.96 -6.32
CA ASN A 43 11.51 9.55 -5.23
C ASN A 43 11.40 8.08 -4.79
N ILE A 44 10.63 7.24 -5.49
CA ILE A 44 10.43 5.83 -5.12
C ILE A 44 10.94 4.89 -6.21
N GLY A 45 10.49 5.04 -7.46
CA GLY A 45 10.89 4.14 -8.55
C GLY A 45 9.86 4.06 -9.67
N SER A 46 9.97 3.03 -10.50
CA SER A 46 9.04 2.77 -11.61
C SER A 46 8.43 1.38 -11.48
N LEU A 47 7.15 1.26 -11.85
CA LEU A 47 6.45 -0.01 -11.88
C LEU A 47 6.91 -0.85 -13.06
N SER A 48 7.23 -2.12 -12.81
CA SER A 48 7.56 -3.10 -13.85
C SER A 48 6.49 -4.18 -13.87
N LEU A 49 5.95 -4.52 -15.04
CA LEU A 49 4.96 -5.60 -15.16
C LEU A 49 5.70 -6.92 -14.97
N GLU A 50 5.14 -7.81 -14.16
CA GLU A 50 5.80 -9.05 -13.76
C GLU A 50 5.05 -10.28 -14.28
N SER A 51 3.73 -10.32 -14.10
CA SER A 51 2.89 -11.40 -14.61
C SER A 51 1.51 -10.89 -15.01
N ILE A 52 0.86 -11.67 -15.88
CA ILE A 52 -0.56 -11.55 -16.21
C ILE A 52 -1.17 -12.93 -16.03
N ASP A 53 -2.09 -13.05 -15.09
CA ASP A 53 -2.68 -14.32 -14.66
C ASP A 53 -4.19 -14.32 -14.91
N ASN A 54 -4.71 -15.40 -15.50
CA ASN A 54 -6.15 -15.62 -15.55
C ASN A 54 -6.60 -16.16 -14.20
N LEU A 55 -7.40 -15.39 -13.48
CA LEU A 55 -7.89 -15.74 -12.14
C LEU A 55 -9.20 -16.54 -12.24
N TYR A 56 -9.18 -17.59 -13.06
CA TYR A 56 -10.33 -18.45 -13.27
C TYR A 56 -10.81 -19.07 -11.95
N SER A 57 -12.12 -19.09 -11.75
CA SER A 57 -12.77 -19.92 -10.74
C SER A 57 -14.17 -20.32 -11.21
N ASP A 58 -14.62 -21.51 -10.79
CA ASP A 58 -15.97 -22.02 -11.09
C ASP A 58 -17.08 -21.06 -10.66
N ARG A 59 -16.82 -20.24 -9.63
CA ARG A 59 -17.75 -19.21 -9.17
C ARG A 59 -17.92 -18.10 -10.20
N PHE A 60 -16.81 -17.59 -10.75
CA PHE A 60 -16.85 -16.50 -11.72
C PHE A 60 -17.48 -16.94 -13.04
N ASP A 61 -17.30 -18.20 -13.42
CA ASP A 61 -17.89 -18.72 -14.64
C ASP A 61 -19.43 -18.80 -14.54
N LYS A 62 -19.96 -19.22 -13.38
CA LYS A 62 -21.41 -19.18 -13.07
C LYS A 62 -21.97 -17.76 -13.08
N GLU A 63 -21.18 -16.80 -12.62
CA GLU A 63 -21.55 -15.37 -12.64
C GLU A 63 -21.35 -14.72 -14.03
N GLY A 64 -20.79 -15.45 -15.00
CA GLY A 64 -20.54 -14.95 -16.36
C GLY A 64 -19.45 -13.89 -16.44
N VAL A 65 -18.45 -13.99 -15.56
CA VAL A 65 -17.36 -13.03 -15.36
C VAL A 65 -16.02 -13.67 -15.70
N VAL A 66 -15.12 -12.89 -16.29
CA VAL A 66 -13.71 -13.25 -16.47
C VAL A 66 -12.84 -12.20 -15.76
N ILE A 67 -11.83 -12.69 -15.04
CA ILE A 67 -10.92 -11.84 -14.25
C ILE A 67 -9.47 -12.14 -14.64
N TYR A 68 -8.72 -11.07 -14.94
CA TYR A 68 -7.27 -11.13 -15.09
C TYR A 68 -6.59 -10.30 -14.01
N GLY A 69 -5.57 -10.88 -13.39
CA GLY A 69 -4.66 -10.20 -12.47
C GLY A 69 -3.40 -9.77 -13.20
N LEU A 70 -3.01 -8.51 -13.07
CA LEU A 70 -1.73 -7.98 -13.56
C LEU A 70 -0.87 -7.63 -12.33
N ALA A 71 0.21 -8.39 -12.15
CA ALA A 71 1.16 -8.15 -11.08
C ALA A 71 2.24 -7.17 -11.55
N TYR A 72 2.53 -6.18 -10.71
CA TYR A 72 3.60 -5.21 -10.95
C TYR A 72 4.54 -5.20 -9.77
N ARG A 73 5.83 -5.09 -10.08
CA ARG A 73 6.91 -4.96 -9.12
C ARG A 73 7.39 -3.52 -9.07
N LEU A 74 7.50 -2.98 -7.87
CA LEU A 74 8.19 -1.74 -7.57
C LEU A 74 9.40 -2.07 -6.69
N ARG A 75 10.60 -1.75 -7.16
CA ARG A 75 11.80 -1.92 -6.35
C ARG A 75 11.89 -0.76 -5.37
N LEU A 76 11.48 -1.01 -4.14
CA LEU A 76 11.65 -0.07 -3.04
C LEU A 76 13.07 -0.20 -2.50
N THR A 77 13.74 0.92 -2.32
CA THR A 77 14.95 0.98 -1.50
C THR A 77 14.49 1.45 -0.13
N PHE A 78 14.71 0.63 0.89
CA PHE A 78 14.49 1.11 2.26
C PHE A 78 15.50 2.21 2.56
N PRO A 79 15.09 3.27 3.27
CA PRO A 79 16.06 4.23 3.77
C PRO A 79 17.12 3.52 4.62
N PRO A 80 18.33 4.10 4.72
CA PRO A 80 19.36 3.55 5.59
C PRO A 80 18.83 3.40 7.02
N ALA A 81 19.42 2.47 7.76
CA ALA A 81 19.07 2.25 9.16
C ALA A 81 19.14 3.58 9.92
N PHE A 82 18.14 3.82 10.78
CA PHE A 82 18.11 4.99 11.64
C PHE A 82 19.36 5.02 12.52
N ASP A 83 20.13 6.10 12.45
CA ASP A 83 21.33 6.26 13.25
C ASP A 83 20.95 6.76 14.65
N VAL A 84 21.12 5.92 15.67
CA VAL A 84 20.86 6.29 17.07
C VAL A 84 21.70 7.46 17.55
N ASN A 85 22.84 7.74 16.91
CA ASN A 85 23.68 8.91 17.23
C ASN A 85 23.08 10.23 16.71
N THR A 86 22.00 10.17 15.93
CA THR A 86 21.23 11.36 15.51
C THR A 86 20.09 11.70 16.47
N LEU A 87 19.89 10.90 17.53
CA LEU A 87 18.97 11.24 18.58
C LEU A 87 19.47 12.48 19.32
N ASN A 88 18.55 13.39 19.64
CA ASN A 88 18.85 14.50 20.53
C ASN A 88 19.21 13.96 21.92
N ASP A 89 20.06 14.69 22.62
CA ASP A 89 20.31 14.45 24.04
C ASP A 89 18.99 14.45 24.83
N PHE A 90 18.91 13.58 25.83
CA PHE A 90 17.78 13.61 26.75
C PHE A 90 17.80 14.92 27.54
N GLU A 91 16.72 15.70 27.43
CA GLU A 91 16.54 16.89 28.26
C GLU A 91 15.87 16.52 29.59
N LEU A 92 16.46 16.99 30.70
CA LEU A 92 15.89 16.79 32.03
C LEU A 92 14.65 17.68 32.19
N TYR A 93 13.46 17.07 32.15
CA TYR A 93 12.23 17.76 32.54
C TYR A 93 12.14 17.87 34.07
N THR A 94 12.11 19.10 34.58
CA THR A 94 11.79 19.39 35.99
C THR A 94 10.53 20.25 36.02
N GLY A 95 9.49 19.78 36.70
CA GLY A 95 8.24 20.52 36.89
C GLY A 95 7.83 20.52 38.36
N THR A 96 7.49 21.69 38.89
CA THR A 96 6.77 21.82 40.15
C THR A 96 5.28 21.87 39.85
N HIS A 97 4.50 21.06 40.55
CA HIS A 97 3.05 21.01 40.37
C HIS A 97 2.38 21.30 41.70
N GLN A 98 1.55 22.36 41.75
CA GLN A 98 0.59 22.54 42.84
C GLN A 98 -0.66 21.75 42.50
N VAL A 99 -0.93 20.72 43.29
CA VAL A 99 -2.16 19.93 43.25
C VAL A 99 -2.84 20.11 44.60
N GLY A 100 -3.83 21.01 44.66
CA GLY A 100 -4.50 21.36 45.92
C GLY A 100 -4.70 22.87 46.08
N ASP A 101 -5.10 23.29 47.29
CA ASP A 101 -5.22 24.70 47.68
C ASP A 101 -3.87 25.25 48.20
N ALA A 102 -3.78 26.55 48.51
CA ALA A 102 -2.53 27.22 48.92
C ALA A 102 -1.86 26.62 50.17
N ASP A 103 -2.58 25.84 50.97
CA ASP A 103 -2.08 25.15 52.16
C ASP A 103 -1.55 23.73 51.88
N ASP A 104 -1.75 23.20 50.67
CA ASP A 104 -1.26 21.88 50.28
C ASP A 104 0.24 21.90 49.88
N PRO A 105 1.01 20.87 50.24
CA PRO A 105 2.45 20.83 49.97
C PRO A 105 2.74 20.73 48.47
N GLU A 106 3.78 21.45 48.03
CA GLU A 106 4.24 21.43 46.64
C GLU A 106 4.77 20.04 46.28
N LEU A 107 4.18 19.40 45.26
CA LEU A 107 4.60 18.09 44.80
C LEU A 107 5.68 18.24 43.73
N GLN A 108 6.85 17.66 43.99
CA GLN A 108 7.94 17.59 43.03
C GLN A 108 7.88 16.24 42.29
N SER A 109 7.80 16.28 40.96
CA SER A 109 7.94 15.08 40.14
C SER A 109 9.33 15.06 39.52
N ARG A 110 10.08 13.99 39.81
CA ARG A 110 11.40 13.73 39.23
C ARG A 110 11.39 12.35 38.60
N ALA A 111 11.75 12.27 37.33
CA ALA A 111 11.97 11.01 36.62
C ALA A 111 13.45 10.94 36.22
N ASP A 112 14.21 10.08 36.91
CA ASP A 112 15.56 9.72 36.48
C ASP A 112 15.45 8.54 35.49
N LEU A 113 15.98 8.73 34.29
CA LEU A 113 16.11 7.65 33.31
C LEU A 113 17.47 6.98 33.52
N ASN A 114 17.46 5.67 33.75
CA ASN A 114 18.69 4.88 33.84
C ASN A 114 19.42 4.94 32.48
N GLN A 115 20.55 5.63 32.41
CA GLN A 115 21.46 5.49 31.27
C GLN A 115 22.44 4.33 31.55
N PRO A 116 22.64 3.40 30.59
CA PRO A 116 23.66 2.37 30.71
C PRO A 116 25.08 2.98 30.56
N GLU A 117 26.04 2.45 31.34
CA GLU A 117 27.48 2.78 31.27
C GLU A 117 28.11 2.44 29.90
#